data_AF-A0A6J4XNP6-F1
#
_entry.id   AF-A0A6J4XNP6-F1
#
_cell.length_a   1.000
_cell.length_b   1.000
_cell.length_c   1.000
_cell.angle_alpha   90.00
_cell.angle_beta   90.00
_cell.angle_gamma   90.00
#
_symmetry.space_group_name_H-M   'P 1'
#
loop_
_entity.id
_entity.type
_entity.pdbx_description
1 polymer ?
#
loop_
_entity_poly.entity_id
_entity_poly.type
_entity_poly.pdbx_seq_one_letter_code
_entity_poly.pdbx_strand_id
1 'polypeptide(L)'
;MIKSKKVPIQIYLDPDQFKMIDLLSKSRNTSKAATIRNCIAKYLENLPLENDPALNLINLGASEKKDISAKHDDYLTESNRWNSE
;
A
#
# COMPACT_ATOMS: atom_id res chain seq x y z
N MET A 1 -3.32 -23.63 2.35
CA MET A 1 -2.56 -22.56 1.67
C MET A 1 -3.57 -21.53 1.19
N ILE A 2 -3.69 -20.38 1.86
CA ILE A 2 -4.69 -19.36 1.52
C ILE A 2 -4.22 -18.69 0.22
N LYS A 3 -4.94 -18.93 -0.87
CA LYS A 3 -4.64 -18.34 -2.18
C LYS A 3 -5.13 -16.88 -2.14
N SER A 4 -4.22 -15.93 -1.92
CA SER A 4 -4.56 -14.50 -1.93
C SER A 4 -5.24 -14.14 -3.25
N LYS A 5 -6.41 -13.50 -3.17
CA LYS A 5 -7.14 -13.07 -4.37
C LYS A 5 -6.28 -12.05 -5.13
N LYS A 6 -6.03 -12.32 -6.41
CA LYS A 6 -5.30 -11.38 -7.28
C LYS A 6 -6.28 -10.29 -7.73
N VAL A 7 -5.86 -9.03 -7.60
CA VAL A 7 -6.61 -7.89 -8.13
C VAL A 7 -6.14 -7.62 -9.57
N PRO A 8 -7.05 -7.59 -10.57
CA PRO A 8 -6.68 -7.23 -11.92
C PRO A 8 -6.36 -5.74 -12.01
N ILE A 9 -5.25 -5.40 -12.65
CA ILE A 9 -4.83 -4.02 -12.87
C ILE A 9 -4.40 -3.90 -14.33
N GLN A 10 -4.91 -2.88 -15.02
CA GLN A 10 -4.44 -2.50 -16.35
C GLN A 10 -3.42 -1.36 -16.19
N ILE A 11 -2.25 -1.52 -16.80
CA ILE A 11 -1.18 -0.51 -16.79
C ILE A 11 -0.69 -0.30 -18.22
N TYR A 12 -0.33 0.93 -18.53
CA TYR A 12 0.40 1.26 -19.75
C TYR A 12 1.89 1.14 -19.46
N LEU A 13 2.63 0.58 -20.42
CA LEU A 13 4.07 0.42 -20.34
C LEU A 13 4.69 1.14 -21.51
N ASP A 14 5.86 1.72 -21.29
CA ASP A 14 6.67 2.23 -22.39
C ASP A 14 7.08 1.08 -23.31
N PRO A 15 7.26 1.33 -24.62
CA PRO A 15 7.65 0.29 -25.58
C PRO A 15 8.89 -0.49 -25.15
N ASP A 16 9.85 0.17 -24.51
CA ASP A 16 11.10 -0.46 -24.07
C ASP A 16 10.92 -1.30 -22.82
N GLN A 17 10.03 -0.89 -21.89
CA GLN A 17 9.64 -1.72 -20.75
C GLN A 17 8.94 -2.99 -21.22
N PHE A 18 8.05 -2.88 -22.20
CA PHE A 18 7.36 -4.04 -22.78
C PHE A 18 8.33 -5.02 -23.43
N LYS A 19 9.28 -4.54 -24.25
CA LYS A 19 10.33 -5.37 -24.86
C LYS A 19 11.16 -6.08 -23.79
N MET A 20 11.56 -5.36 -22.73
CA MET A 20 12.36 -5.94 -21.66
C MET A 20 11.60 -7.04 -20.90
N ILE A 21 10.33 -6.80 -20.57
CA ILE A 21 9.47 -7.80 -19.93
C ILE A 21 9.26 -9.01 -20.84
N ASP A 22 9.09 -8.81 -22.15
CA ASP A 22 8.94 -9.92 -23.10
C ASP A 22 10.19 -10.81 -23.12
N LEU A 23 11.38 -10.21 -23.25
CA LEU A 23 12.65 -10.94 -23.22
C LEU A 23 12.86 -11.68 -21.89
N LEU A 24 12.64 -11.00 -20.76
CA LEU A 24 12.77 -11.60 -19.43
C LEU A 24 11.80 -12.75 -19.23
N SER A 25 10.55 -12.60 -19.66
CA SER A 25 9.52 -13.63 -19.52
C SER A 25 9.88 -14.89 -20.30
N LYS A 26 10.39 -14.74 -21.53
CA LYS A 26 10.88 -15.82 -22.39
C LYS A 26 12.10 -16.51 -21.77
N SER A 27 13.10 -15.74 -21.34
CA SER A 27 14.33 -16.30 -20.75
C SER A 27 14.09 -17.13 -19.49
N ARG A 28 13.06 -16.77 -18.71
CA ARG A 28 12.70 -17.44 -17.44
C ARG A 28 11.57 -18.46 -17.58
N ASN A 29 11.04 -18.67 -18.79
CA ASN A 29 9.85 -19.48 -19.05
C ASN A 29 8.67 -19.13 -18.11
N THR A 30 8.41 -17.84 -17.92
CA THR A 30 7.30 -17.35 -17.09
C THR A 30 6.37 -16.46 -17.90
N SER A 31 5.14 -16.23 -17.42
CA SER A 31 4.27 -15.22 -18.03
C SER A 31 4.80 -13.80 -17.77
N LYS A 32 4.55 -12.88 -18.70
CA LYS A 32 4.82 -11.44 -18.53
C LYS A 32 4.28 -10.91 -17.20
N ALA A 33 3.04 -11.28 -16.85
CA ALA A 33 2.41 -10.90 -15.59
C ALA A 33 3.12 -11.47 -14.36
N ALA A 34 3.67 -12.69 -14.43
CA ALA A 34 4.49 -13.25 -13.35
C ALA A 34 5.82 -12.53 -13.21
N THR A 35 6.46 -12.18 -14.34
CA THR A 35 7.68 -11.36 -14.35
C THR A 35 7.42 -10.00 -13.70
N ILE A 36 6.36 -9.30 -14.10
CA ILE A 36 5.98 -7.99 -13.53
C ILE A 36 5.77 -8.08 -12.02
N ARG A 37 4.98 -9.07 -11.55
CA ARG A 37 4.75 -9.27 -10.11
C ARG A 37 6.04 -9.53 -9.35
N ASN A 38 6.95 -10.32 -9.91
CA ASN A 38 8.24 -10.61 -9.28
C ASN A 38 9.13 -9.35 -9.21
N CYS A 39 9.13 -8.51 -10.25
CA CYS A 39 9.83 -7.23 -10.22
C CYS A 39 9.27 -6.30 -9.13
N ILE A 40 7.94 -6.21 -9.00
CA ILE A 40 7.29 -5.43 -7.95
C ILE A 40 7.66 -5.96 -6.56
N ALA A 41 7.60 -7.28 -6.35
CA ALA A 41 7.96 -7.89 -5.08
C ALA A 41 9.41 -7.56 -4.68
N LYS A 42 10.36 -7.71 -5.60
CA LYS A 42 11.77 -7.37 -5.37
C LYS A 42 11.98 -5.89 -5.12
N TYR A 43 11.25 -5.02 -5.81
CA TYR A 43 11.33 -3.58 -5.56
C TYR A 43 10.88 -3.24 -4.13
N LEU A 44 9.76 -3.82 -3.69
CA LEU A 44 9.24 -3.62 -2.33
C LEU A 44 10.15 -4.21 -1.25
N GLU A 45 10.75 -5.38 -1.48
CA GLU A 45 11.70 -6.00 -0.54
C GLU A 45 12.97 -5.15 -0.32
N ASN A 46 13.37 -4.37 -1.32
CA ASN A 46 14.56 -3.52 -1.27
C ASN A 46 14.24 -2.05 -0.99
N LEU A 47 12.99 -1.73 -0.66
CA LEU A 47 12.59 -0.36 -0.34
C LEU A 47 13.18 0.02 1.04
N PRO A 48 13.89 1.15 1.17
CA PRO A 48 14.27 1.66 2.49
C PRO A 48 13.01 1.88 3.33
N LEU A 49 13.08 1.54 4.62
CA LEU A 49 11.95 1.69 5.55
C LEU A 49 11.31 3.08 5.48
N GLU A 50 12.12 4.13 5.36
CA GLU A 50 11.66 5.53 5.24
C GLU A 50 10.71 5.79 4.06
N ASN A 51 10.78 4.96 3.01
CA ASN A 51 9.96 5.07 1.81
C ASN A 51 8.81 4.06 1.78
N ASP A 52 8.65 3.23 2.82
CA ASP A 52 7.65 2.15 2.83
C ASP A 52 6.22 2.73 2.83
N PRO A 53 5.44 2.54 1.75
CA PRO A 53 4.06 3.02 1.70
C PRO A 53 3.17 2.35 2.75
N ALA A 54 3.53 1.18 3.27
CA ALA A 54 2.82 0.54 4.38
C ALA A 54 2.99 1.31 5.69
N LEU A 55 4.14 1.97 5.93
CA LEU A 55 4.32 2.84 7.10
C LEU A 55 3.41 4.07 7.03
N ASN A 56 3.21 4.62 5.83
CA ASN A 56 2.21 5.69 5.62
C ASN A 56 0.78 5.20 5.84
N LEU A 57 0.47 3.94 5.51
CA LEU A 57 -0.82 3.33 5.81
C LEU A 57 -1.02 3.08 7.32
N ILE A 58 0.05 2.72 8.04
CA ILE A 58 0.04 2.54 9.51
C ILE A 58 -0.11 3.89 10.23
N ASN A 59 0.29 5.00 9.61
CA ASN A 59 0.03 6.35 10.11
C ASN A 59 -1.45 6.79 10.07
N LEU A 60 -2.39 5.93 9.65
CA LEU A 60 -3.84 6.14 9.85
C LEU A 60 -4.29 6.05 11.34
N GLY A 61 -3.36 5.94 12.28
CA GLY A 61 -3.59 6.11 13.72
C GLY A 61 -2.90 7.33 14.35
N ALA A 62 -2.11 8.10 13.59
CA ALA A 62 -1.40 9.27 14.10
C ALA A 62 -2.28 10.52 14.04
N SER A 63 -3.38 10.52 14.79
CA SER A 63 -3.92 11.79 15.29
C SER A 63 -2.88 12.40 16.23
N GLU A 64 -2.66 13.71 16.17
CA GLU A 64 -1.76 14.45 17.08
C GLU A 64 -2.15 14.32 18.58
N LYS A 65 -3.25 13.64 18.90
CA LYS A 65 -3.64 13.33 20.28
C LYS A 65 -3.24 11.90 20.62
N LYS A 66 -2.18 11.77 21.44
CA LYS A 66 -1.62 10.49 21.91
C LYS A 66 -2.56 9.63 22.80
N ASP A 67 -3.70 10.16 23.24
CA ASP A 67 -4.55 9.53 24.27
C ASP A 67 -6.01 9.32 23.84
N ILE A 68 -6.27 9.03 22.57
CA ILE A 68 -7.64 8.84 22.04
C ILE A 68 -8.35 7.64 22.71
N SER A 69 -7.59 6.61 23.10
CA SER A 69 -8.16 5.41 23.73
C SER A 69 -8.42 5.58 25.23
N ALA A 70 -7.75 6.54 25.90
CA ALA A 70 -7.85 6.74 27.35
C ALA A 70 -8.89 7.81 27.74
N LYS A 71 -9.17 8.77 26.84
CA LYS A 71 -10.05 9.93 27.09
C LYS A 71 -11.25 9.99 26.14
N HIS A 72 -11.67 8.84 25.63
CA HIS A 72 -12.77 8.74 24.67
C HIS A 72 -14.06 9.42 25.18
N ASP A 73 -14.33 9.32 26.49
CA ASP A 73 -15.53 9.88 27.11
C ASP A 73 -15.45 11.40 27.34
N ASP A 74 -14.24 11.94 27.55
CA ASP A 74 -14.01 13.39 27.77
C ASP A 74 -14.26 14.20 26.48
N TYR A 75 -13.96 13.63 25.31
CA TYR A 75 -14.18 14.31 24.02
C TYR A 75 -15.65 14.32 23.57
N LEU A 76 -16.50 13.45 24.13
CA LEU A 76 -17.93 13.45 23.86
C LEU A 76 -18.68 14.55 24.63
N THR A 77 -18.11 15.07 25.73
CA THR A 77 -18.73 16.13 26.53
C THR A 77 -18.43 17.54 26.01
N GLU A 78 -17.32 17.75 25.29
CA GLU A 78 -17.00 19.04 24.64
C GLU A 78 -17.88 19.32 23.41
N SER A 79 -18.32 18.29 22.67
CA SER A 79 -19.17 18.46 21.49
C SER A 79 -20.62 18.85 21.79
N ASN A 80 -21.09 18.65 23.03
CA ASN A 80 -22.45 19.02 23.43
C ASN A 80 -22.58 20.45 23.97
N ARG A 81 -21.48 21.19 24.14
CA ARG A 81 -21.51 22.56 24.68
C ARG A 81 -21.58 23.67 23.62
N TRP A 82 -21.61 23.31 22.33
CA TRP A 82 -21.69 24.22 21.19
C TRP A 82 -23.02 24.17 20.41
N ASN A 83 -24.06 23.53 20.95
CA ASN A 83 -25.40 23.49 20.33
C ASN A 83 -26.52 24.03 21.26
N SER A 84 -26.18 24.90 22.21
CA SER A 84 -27.17 25.58 23.05
C SER A 84 -26.70 26.98 23.42
N GLU A 85 -26.56 27.84 22.42
CA GLU A 85 -26.83 29.29 22.52
C GLU A 85 -27.59 29.74 21.27
#